data_AF-A0A1V5P5U1-F1
#
_entry.id   AF-A0A1V5P5U1-F1
#
_cell.length_a   1.000
_cell.length_b   1.000
_cell.length_c   1.000
_cell.angle_alpha   90.00
_cell.angle_beta   90.00
_cell.angle_gamma   90.00
#
_symmetry.space_group_name_H-M   'P 1'
#
loop_
_entity.id
_entity.type
_entity.pdbx_description
1 polymer ?
#
loop_
_entity_poly.entity_id
_entity_poly.type
_entity_poly.pdbx_seq_one_letter_code
_entity_poly.pdbx_strand_id
1 'polypeptide(L)' 'MIHPENLQTNCDWSPYEGMCLKGYPETTICRGKIIVEKNKFVGTPGYGKFLRRKTGGKI' A
#
# COMPACT_ATOMS: atom_id res chain seq x y z
N MET A 1 -8.81 -14.38 1.81
CA MET A 1 -9.21 -14.36 0.39
C MET A 1 -9.17 -12.92 -0.07
N ILE A 2 -8.73 -12.66 -1.30
CA ILE A 2 -8.77 -11.30 -1.85
C ILE A 2 -10.20 -10.98 -2.29
N HIS A 3 -10.69 -9.85 -1.79
CA HIS A 3 -11.90 -9.20 -2.28
C HIS A 3 -11.66 -7.70 -2.43
N PRO A 4 -12.27 -7.03 -3.43
CA PRO A 4 -12.04 -5.62 -3.73
C PRO A 4 -12.25 -4.69 -2.53
N GLU A 5 -13.27 -4.93 -1.70
CA GLU A 5 -13.60 -4.13 -0.51
C GLU A 5 -12.51 -4.13 0.55
N ASN A 6 -11.64 -5.15 0.55
CA ASN A 6 -10.50 -5.25 1.45
C ASN A 6 -9.25 -4.56 0.89
N LEU A 7 -9.27 -4.15 -0.38
CA LEU A 7 -8.19 -3.41 -1.03
C LEU A 7 -8.48 -1.92 -0.89
N GLN A 8 -7.57 -1.18 -0.27
CA GLN A 8 -7.68 0.28 -0.09
C GLN A 8 -7.40 1.02 -1.41
N THR A 9 -8.21 0.73 -2.44
CA THR A 9 -8.17 1.32 -3.79
C THR A 9 -9.54 1.93 -4.11
N ASN A 10 -9.60 2.79 -5.12
CA ASN A 10 -10.87 3.38 -5.56
C ASN A 10 -11.65 2.50 -6.57
N CYS A 11 -11.18 1.28 -6.83
CA CYS A 11 -11.84 0.33 -7.74
C CYS A 11 -12.73 -0.62 -6.96
N ASP A 12 -13.80 -1.09 -7.62
CA ASP A 12 -14.78 -2.05 -7.12
C ASP A 12 -14.51 -3.50 -7.59
N TRP A 13 -13.38 -3.74 -8.27
CA TRP A 13 -12.97 -5.06 -8.75
C TRP A 13 -11.47 -5.29 -8.55
N SER A 14 -11.07 -6.56 -8.56
CA SER A 14 -9.66 -6.97 -8.54
C SER A 14 -9.44 -8.15 -9.47
N PRO A 15 -8.38 -8.16 -10.30
CA PRO A 15 -8.04 -9.33 -11.12
C PRO A 15 -7.68 -10.56 -10.28
N TYR A 16 -7.43 -10.38 -8.98
CA TYR A 16 -7.08 -11.43 -8.03
C TYR A 16 -8.23 -11.82 -7.10
N GLU A 17 -9.45 -11.31 -7.35
CA GLU A 17 -10.61 -11.64 -6.53
C GLU A 17 -10.83 -13.15 -6.43
N GLY A 18 -11.13 -13.63 -5.22
CA GLY A 18 -11.29 -15.06 -4.91
C GLY A 18 -9.98 -15.80 -4.63
N MET A 19 -8.81 -15.20 -4.86
CA MET A 19 -7.53 -15.86 -4.56
C MET A 19 -7.28 -15.98 -3.05
N CYS A 20 -6.78 -17.15 -2.62
CA CYS A 20 -6.30 -17.39 -1.26
C CYS A 20 -4.80 -17.10 -1.17
N LEU A 21 -4.43 -16.03 -0.46
CA LEU A 21 -3.03 -15.68 -0.21
C LEU A 21 -2.48 -16.35 1.04
N LYS A 22 -1.18 -16.63 1.03
CA LYS A 22 -0.39 -16.94 2.23
C LYS A 22 0.54 -15.76 2.49
N GLY A 23 0.27 -15.04 3.59
CA GLY A 23 0.96 -13.80 3.96
C GLY A 23 0.25 -12.55 3.44
N TYR A 24 0.10 -11.55 4.31
CA TYR A 24 -0.44 -10.23 4.01
C TYR A 24 0.26 -9.20 4.91
N PRO A 25 0.57 -7.98 4.41
CA PRO A 25 1.26 -6.98 5.21
C PRO A 25 0.35 -6.42 6.31
N GLU A 26 0.61 -6.80 7.56
CA GLU A 26 -0.10 -6.25 8.72
C GLU A 26 0.38 -4.82 9.07
N THR A 27 1.68 -4.58 8.92
CA THR A 27 2.35 -3.32 9.26
C THR A 27 3.21 -2.84 8.10
N THR A 28 3.07 -1.57 7.73
CA THR A 28 3.90 -0.92 6.69
C THR A 28 4.55 0.34 7.25
N ILE A 29 5.86 0.48 7.06
CA ILE A 29 6.65 1.62 7.53
C ILE A 29 7.09 2.46 6.32
N CYS A 30 6.79 3.77 6.36
CA CYS A 30 7.23 4.73 5.36
C CYS A 30 8.03 5.86 6.03
N ARG A 31 9.31 6.00 5.64
CA ARG A 31 10.23 7.02 6.17
C ARG A 31 10.29 7.02 7.71
N GLY A 32 10.40 5.83 8.31
CA GLY A 32 10.48 5.63 9.76
C GLY A 32 9.15 5.79 10.52
N LYS A 33 8.01 5.98 9.84
CA LYS A 33 6.69 6.01 10.48
C LYS A 33 5.83 4.84 10.04
N ILE A 34 5.11 4.24 10.99
CA ILE A 34 4.05 3.27 10.71
C ILE A 34 2.91 4.02 9.99
N ILE A 35 2.57 3.58 8.78
CA ILE A 35 1.46 4.15 7.98
C ILE A 35 0.31 3.16 7.80
N VAL A 36 0.58 1.87 8.00
CA VAL A 36 -0.43 0.81 8.12
C VAL A 36 -0.10 0.03 9.38
N GLU A 37 -1.10 -0.18 10.24
CA GLU A 37 -1.00 -0.97 11.46
C GLU A 37 -2.25 -1.85 11.58
N LYS A 38 -2.07 -3.15 11.87
CA LYS A 38 -3.19 -4.11 12.00
C LYS A 38 -4.16 -4.05 10.80
N ASN A 39 -3.59 -4.01 9.59
CA ASN A 39 -4.31 -3.89 8.32
C ASN A 39 -5.14 -2.59 8.14
N LYS A 40 -4.94 -1.57 8.97
CA LYS A 40 -5.64 -0.27 8.87
C LYS A 40 -4.65 0.81 8.47
N PHE A 41 -5.05 1.67 7.54
CA PHE A 41 -4.30 2.87 7.23
C PHE A 41 -4.38 3.85 8.41
N VAL A 42 -3.21 4.19 8.96
CA VAL A 42 -3.03 5.12 10.09
C VAL A 42 -2.19 6.34 9.70
N GLY A 43 -1.84 6.46 8.42
CA GLY A 43 -1.05 7.57 7.89
C GLY A 43 -1.85 8.87 7.77
N THR A 44 -1.13 9.98 7.57
CA THR A 44 -1.72 11.29 7.34
C THR A 44 -1.83 11.58 5.83
N PRO A 45 -3.00 12.00 5.31
CA PRO A 45 -3.10 12.49 3.94
C PRO A 45 -2.06 13.58 3.65
N GLY A 46 -1.43 13.52 2.48
CA GLY A 46 -0.37 14.46 2.11
C GLY A 46 1.02 14.18 2.73
N TYR A 47 1.20 13.11 3.51
CA TYR A 47 2.51 12.74 4.06
C TYR A 47 3.54 12.33 2.99
N GLY A 48 3.07 11.89 1.83
CA GLY A 48 3.91 11.57 0.67
C GLY A 48 4.65 12.80 0.14
N LYS A 49 5.78 12.56 -0.52
CA LYS A 49 6.58 13.62 -1.16
C LYS A 49 6.91 13.24 -2.60
N PHE A 50 6.90 14.21 -3.50
CA PHE A 50 7.43 14.04 -4.84
C PHE A 50 8.92 13.73 -4.80
N LEU A 51 9.36 12.68 -5.49
CA LEU A 51 10.76 12.29 -5.60
C LEU A 51 11.28 12.58 -7.01
N ARG A 52 12.08 13.64 -7.15
CA ARG A 52 12.76 13.95 -8.42
C ARG A 52 13.86 12.91 -8.67
N ARG A 53 13.78 12.21 -9.80
CA ARG A 53 14.80 11.23 -10.23
C ARG A 53 15.82 11.87 -11.18
N LYS A 54 17.06 11.40 -11.15
CA LYS A 54 18.08 11.72 -12.17
C LYS A 54 17.98 10.71 -13.33
N THR A 55 18.50 11.08 -14.49
CA THR A 55 18.57 10.16 -15.64
C THR A 55 19.55 9.02 -15.40
N GLY A 56 19.29 7.87 -16.00
CA GLY A 56 20.19 6.72 -15.98
C GLY A 56 20.34 6.02 -14.63
N GLY A 57 19.34 6.08 -13.73
CA GLY A 57 19.38 5.36 -12.46
C GLY A 57 20.43 5.87 -11.46
N LYS A 58 21.04 7.03 -11.72
CA LYS A 58 21.96 7.68 -10.79
C LYS A 58 21.16 8.14 -9.56
N ILE A 59 21.51 7.60 -8.40
CA ILE A 59 20.94 8.00 -7.10
C ILE A 59 21.60 9.33 -6.68
#